data_AF-A0A924IE49-F1
#
_entry.id   AF-A0A924IE49-F1
#
_cell.length_a   1.000
_cell.length_b   1.000
_cell.length_c   1.000
_cell.angle_alpha   90.00
_cell.angle_beta   90.00
_cell.angle_gamma   90.00
#
_symmetry.space_group_name_H-M   'P 1'
#
loop_
_entity.id
_entity.type
_entity.pdbx_description
1 polymer ?
#
loop_
_entity_poly.entity_id
_entity_poly.type
_entity_poly.pdbx_seq_one_letter_code
_entity_poly.pdbx_strand_id
1 'polypeptide(L)'
;MSLLNPKSVTFDIGEGRMVTIETGKLARQADGAVTVRQGDCILLATVVANKEPKAGQSFFPLSVDYQEKFSSAGRIPGSFFKREARLNDYEILTSRLIDRALRPLFPEDYLCDVQVLVSLVSSDAEVMPDSLACLAASAALAVSDIPIQEIISEVRIGRVNGQYILNPTRSQLAASDLEFIVAATSKNIMMVEGESNECQEEDLIKVIEMAHEAIKVQVKAQEELRALLGNLPKRDYVKPYRNEALNEKIAGFARDKMHAIAAAGTAKHERSNAFKALHQEVVEFLGTELPDEDKALIGHYTGELQYYVVRDMILNDRRRLDGRGTEDVRELEMEISPLPTPHGSALFTRG
;
A
#
# COMPACT_ATOMS: atom_id res chain seq x y z
N MET A 1 20.77 23.32 28.52
CA MET A 1 20.64 22.35 27.41
C MET A 1 19.27 22.52 26.79
N SER A 2 19.17 22.53 25.46
CA SER A 2 17.88 22.56 24.78
C SER A 2 17.04 21.35 25.21
N LEU A 3 15.74 21.55 25.46
CA LEU A 3 14.78 20.44 25.65
C LEU A 3 14.57 19.63 24.35
N LEU A 4 15.08 20.13 23.22
CA LEU A 4 15.01 19.51 21.91
C LEU A 4 16.38 18.90 21.58
N ASN A 5 16.42 17.58 21.47
CA ASN A 5 17.59 16.79 21.04
C ASN A 5 17.22 16.03 19.76
N PRO A 6 17.10 16.71 18.60
CA PRO A 6 16.77 16.04 17.36
C PRO A 6 17.87 15.03 16.96
N LYS A 7 17.45 13.93 16.36
CA LYS A 7 18.32 12.96 15.69
C LYS A 7 18.06 13.05 14.21
N SER A 8 19.12 13.06 13.40
CA SER A 8 18.99 13.13 11.96
C SER A 8 20.02 12.25 11.26
N VAL A 9 19.63 11.77 10.08
CA VAL A 9 20.48 11.06 9.14
C VAL A 9 20.33 11.76 7.79
N THR A 10 21.44 11.93 7.07
CA THR A 10 21.43 12.55 5.73
C THR A 10 22.14 11.62 4.76
N PHE A 11 21.55 11.45 3.59
CA PHE A 11 22.09 10.63 2.51
C PHE A 11 21.94 11.35 1.17
N ASP A 12 22.76 10.95 0.19
CA ASP A 12 22.75 11.48 -1.17
C ASP A 12 21.87 10.59 -2.06
N ILE A 13 20.93 11.20 -2.81
CA ILE A 13 20.16 10.52 -3.87
C ILE A 13 20.77 10.73 -5.26
N GLY A 14 22.06 11.03 -5.31
CA GLY A 14 22.84 11.22 -6.53
C GLY A 14 23.05 12.70 -6.87
N GLU A 15 24.23 12.98 -7.41
CA GLU A 15 24.67 14.31 -7.85
C GLU A 15 24.69 15.37 -6.72
N GLY A 16 24.90 14.94 -5.47
CA GLY A 16 24.94 15.85 -4.31
C GLY A 16 23.56 16.34 -3.85
N ARG A 17 22.48 15.71 -4.31
CA ARG A 17 21.11 16.01 -3.87
C ARG A 17 20.87 15.33 -2.53
N MET A 18 21.12 16.07 -1.46
CA MET A 18 21.03 15.55 -0.09
C MET A 18 19.58 15.50 0.40
N VAL A 19 19.20 14.37 0.99
CA VAL A 19 17.94 14.17 1.71
C VAL A 19 18.25 13.97 3.19
N THR A 20 17.62 14.76 4.05
CA THR A 20 17.75 14.63 5.51
C THR A 20 16.45 14.10 6.10
N ILE A 21 16.53 13.06 6.92
CA ILE A 21 15.44 12.61 7.80
C ILE A 21 15.76 13.01 9.24
N GLU A 22 14.81 13.63 9.94
CA GLU A 22 14.98 14.12 11.32
C GLU A 22 13.78 13.75 12.20
N THR A 23 14.03 13.37 13.45
CA THR A 23 13.01 13.08 14.46
C THR A 23 13.35 13.69 15.83
N GLY A 24 12.38 13.76 16.74
CA GLY A 24 12.56 14.21 18.12
C GLY A 24 12.33 15.72 18.35
N LYS A 25 12.10 16.49 17.28
CA LYS A 25 11.83 17.94 17.38
C LYS A 25 10.33 18.27 17.36
N LEU A 26 9.59 17.74 16.39
CA LEU A 26 8.17 18.03 16.16
C LEU A 26 7.29 16.85 16.56
N ALA A 27 6.03 17.14 16.90
CA ALA A 27 4.97 16.15 17.15
C ALA A 27 5.34 14.99 18.09
N ARG A 28 6.10 15.26 19.16
CA ARG A 28 6.64 14.26 20.12
C ARG A 28 5.59 13.43 20.90
N GLN A 29 4.30 13.71 20.72
CA GLN A 29 3.20 12.93 21.31
C GLN A 29 2.64 11.87 20.35
N ALA A 30 2.96 11.96 19.05
CA ALA A 30 2.67 10.88 18.11
C ALA A 30 3.55 9.65 18.44
N ASP A 31 3.09 8.46 18.07
CA ASP A 31 3.88 7.25 18.26
C ASP A 31 5.16 7.28 17.40
N GLY A 32 5.11 7.96 16.26
CA GLY A 32 6.27 8.29 15.45
C GLY A 32 6.08 9.62 14.71
N ALA A 33 7.14 10.40 14.60
CA ALA A 33 7.13 11.66 13.86
C ALA A 33 8.49 11.93 13.21
N VAL A 34 8.50 12.22 11.92
CA VAL A 34 9.71 12.51 11.14
C VAL A 34 9.47 13.69 10.22
N THR A 35 10.47 14.57 10.11
CA THR A 35 10.57 15.51 8.99
C THR A 35 11.56 15.00 7.96
N VAL A 36 11.15 14.96 6.69
CA VAL A 36 12.03 14.69 5.55
C VAL A 36 12.26 16.00 4.81
N ARG A 37 13.52 16.32 4.50
CA ARG A 37 13.91 17.53 3.79
C ARG A 37 14.79 17.21 2.58
N GLN A 38 14.48 17.80 1.44
CA GLN A 38 15.34 17.90 0.26
C GLN A 38 15.22 19.33 -0.30
N GLY A 39 16.34 20.06 -0.40
CA GLY A 39 16.29 21.50 -0.71
C GLY A 39 15.38 22.25 0.29
N ASP A 40 14.45 23.04 -0.23
CA ASP A 40 13.44 23.75 0.57
C ASP A 40 12.15 22.93 0.80
N CYS A 41 12.07 21.72 0.22
CA CYS A 41 10.92 20.84 0.36
C CYS A 41 11.01 20.11 1.71
N ILE A 42 10.03 20.33 2.58
CA ILE A 42 9.94 19.69 3.89
C ILE A 42 8.58 19.04 4.05
N LEU A 43 8.59 17.73 4.28
CA LEU A 43 7.43 16.96 4.69
C LEU A 43 7.49 16.66 6.17
N LEU A 44 6.36 16.77 6.86
CA LEU A 44 6.17 16.24 8.22
C LEU A 44 5.25 15.02 8.15
N ALA A 45 5.76 13.86 8.52
CA ALA A 45 4.98 12.66 8.70
C ALA A 45 4.77 12.36 10.19
N THR A 46 3.55 12.00 10.56
CA THR A 46 3.18 11.57 11.91
C THR A 46 2.35 10.30 11.84
N VAL A 47 2.61 9.37 12.75
CA VAL A 47 1.90 8.10 12.84
C VAL A 47 1.39 7.88 14.26
N VAL A 48 0.15 7.40 14.35
CA VAL A 48 -0.50 7.07 15.62
C VAL A 48 -1.26 5.77 15.43
N ALA A 49 -1.15 4.87 16.40
CA ALA A 49 -1.91 3.64 16.45
C ALA A 49 -2.57 3.45 17.81
N ASN A 50 -3.83 3.03 17.81
CA ASN A 50 -4.50 2.63 19.05
C ASN A 50 -3.74 1.46 19.72
N LYS A 51 -3.81 1.39 21.05
CA LYS A 51 -3.19 0.28 21.81
C LYS A 51 -4.02 -1.00 21.72
N GLU A 52 -5.34 -0.88 21.55
CA GLU A 52 -6.27 -2.00 21.42
C GLU A 52 -7.16 -1.84 20.18
N PRO A 53 -7.58 -2.95 19.54
CA PRO A 53 -8.54 -2.90 18.46
C PRO A 53 -9.93 -2.49 18.96
N LYS A 54 -10.77 -1.95 18.07
CA LYS A 54 -12.17 -1.68 18.38
C LYS A 54 -12.92 -3.01 18.58
N ALA A 55 -13.92 -3.02 19.47
CA ALA A 55 -14.75 -4.20 19.66
C ALA A 55 -15.41 -4.62 18.34
N GLY A 56 -15.28 -5.91 17.98
CA GLY A 56 -15.80 -6.45 16.72
C GLY A 56 -15.01 -6.07 15.46
N GLN A 57 -13.83 -5.46 15.59
CA GLN A 57 -12.97 -5.15 14.44
C GLN A 57 -12.51 -6.44 13.75
N SER A 58 -12.85 -6.60 12.47
CA SER A 58 -12.56 -7.81 11.68
C SER A 58 -11.61 -7.57 10.50
N PHE A 59 -11.12 -6.34 10.33
CA PHE A 59 -10.20 -5.94 9.26
C PHE A 59 -9.17 -4.94 9.80
N PHE A 60 -8.04 -4.79 9.13
CA PHE A 60 -7.02 -3.80 9.51
C PHE A 60 -7.42 -2.37 9.07
N PRO A 61 -7.73 -1.45 10.01
CA PRO A 61 -8.06 -0.06 9.70
C PRO A 61 -6.77 0.77 9.57
N LEU A 62 -6.36 1.02 8.34
CA LEU A 62 -5.29 1.96 8.01
C LEU A 62 -5.87 3.13 7.22
N SER A 63 -5.65 4.34 7.73
CA SER A 63 -5.96 5.61 7.05
C SER A 63 -4.67 6.36 6.76
N VAL A 64 -4.51 6.79 5.53
CA VAL A 64 -3.36 7.57 5.08
C VAL A 64 -3.86 8.84 4.42
N ASP A 65 -3.43 9.99 4.92
CA ASP A 65 -3.71 11.29 4.32
C ASP A 65 -2.41 12.02 4.01
N TYR A 66 -2.24 12.39 2.74
CA TYR A 66 -1.24 13.33 2.29
C TYR A 66 -1.91 14.68 2.00
N GLN A 67 -1.35 15.77 2.52
CA GLN A 67 -1.91 17.12 2.32
C GLN A 67 -0.83 18.16 2.06
N GLU A 68 -1.04 19.02 1.06
CA GLU A 68 -0.21 20.19 0.79
C GLU A 68 -0.86 21.46 1.38
N LYS A 69 -0.22 22.04 2.40
CA LYS A 69 -0.72 23.31 2.96
C LYS A 69 -0.40 24.45 2.01
N PHE A 70 -1.35 25.35 1.73
CA PHE A 70 -1.05 26.50 0.86
C PHE A 70 0.04 27.39 1.47
N SER A 71 0.10 27.44 2.79
CA SER A 71 1.16 28.15 3.52
C SER A 71 2.55 27.59 3.26
N SER A 72 2.69 26.31 2.85
CA SER A 72 3.99 25.71 2.51
C SER A 72 4.66 26.42 1.34
N ALA A 73 3.86 27.00 0.44
CA ALA A 73 4.29 27.82 -0.69
C ALA A 73 4.07 29.33 -0.48
N GLY A 74 3.78 29.76 0.76
CA GLY A 74 3.50 31.17 1.07
C GLY A 74 2.21 31.70 0.42
N ARG A 75 1.24 30.84 0.14
CA ARG A 75 -0.03 31.20 -0.52
C ARG A 75 -1.21 31.14 0.47
N ILE A 76 -2.23 31.94 0.20
CA ILE A 76 -3.54 31.85 0.86
C ILE A 76 -4.47 31.04 -0.06
N PRO A 77 -5.24 30.07 0.45
CA PRO A 77 -6.17 29.30 -0.37
C PRO A 77 -7.11 30.19 -1.21
N GLY A 78 -7.25 29.86 -2.49
CA GLY A 78 -8.13 30.59 -3.41
C GLY A 78 -9.62 30.43 -3.10
N SER A 79 -9.99 29.40 -2.33
CA SER A 79 -11.37 29.03 -1.97
C SER A 79 -12.14 30.15 -1.28
N PHE A 80 -13.48 30.08 -1.32
CA PHE A 80 -14.36 31.05 -0.65
C PHE A 80 -14.05 31.18 0.85
N PHE A 81 -13.83 30.04 1.52
CA PHE A 81 -13.56 29.99 2.95
C PHE A 81 -12.12 30.34 3.34
N LYS A 82 -11.21 30.54 2.37
CA LYS A 82 -9.78 30.82 2.61
C LYS A 82 -9.10 29.80 3.53
N ARG A 83 -9.53 28.54 3.39
CA ARG A 83 -9.03 27.38 4.15
C ARG A 83 -8.82 26.21 3.22
N GLU A 84 -7.85 25.37 3.55
CA GLU A 84 -7.73 24.01 3.06
C GLU A 84 -9.01 23.25 3.41
N ALA A 85 -9.55 22.52 2.44
CA ALA A 85 -10.79 21.78 2.58
C ALA A 85 -10.50 20.28 2.46
N ARG A 86 -11.29 19.57 1.65
CA ARG A 86 -11.06 18.18 1.30
C ARG A 86 -9.79 18.04 0.46
N LEU A 87 -9.15 16.88 0.54
CA LEU A 87 -8.03 16.52 -0.31
C LEU A 87 -8.45 16.62 -1.79
N ASN A 88 -7.57 17.16 -2.62
CA ASN A 88 -7.72 17.19 -4.07
C ASN A 88 -7.27 15.85 -4.71
N ASP A 89 -7.48 15.69 -6.01
CA ASP A 89 -7.18 14.42 -6.69
C ASP A 89 -5.71 14.01 -6.58
N TYR A 90 -4.77 14.96 -6.72
CA TYR A 90 -3.34 14.69 -6.55
C TYR A 90 -3.01 14.27 -5.11
N GLU A 91 -3.58 14.95 -4.11
CA GLU A 91 -3.39 14.58 -2.71
C GLU A 91 -3.96 13.19 -2.39
N ILE A 92 -5.13 12.85 -2.94
CA ILE A 92 -5.75 11.53 -2.81
C ILE A 92 -4.90 10.45 -3.50
N LEU A 93 -4.38 10.72 -4.69
CA LEU A 93 -3.54 9.77 -5.42
C LEU A 93 -2.23 9.50 -4.67
N THR A 94 -1.57 10.53 -4.15
CA THR A 94 -0.36 10.39 -3.32
C THR A 94 -0.68 9.63 -2.02
N SER A 95 -1.82 9.90 -1.39
CA SER A 95 -2.28 9.14 -0.21
C SER A 95 -2.41 7.64 -0.53
N ARG A 96 -2.94 7.30 -1.71
CA ARG A 96 -3.10 5.91 -2.17
C ARG A 96 -1.76 5.24 -2.49
N LEU A 97 -0.78 5.97 -3.02
CA LEU A 97 0.58 5.44 -3.25
C LEU A 97 1.21 4.99 -1.93
N ILE A 98 1.18 5.88 -0.93
CA ILE A 98 1.66 5.57 0.43
C ILE A 98 0.88 4.39 1.04
N ASP A 99 -0.46 4.39 0.98
CA ASP A 99 -1.28 3.31 1.55
C ASP A 99 -0.95 1.94 0.93
N ARG A 100 -0.86 1.87 -0.41
CA ARG A 100 -0.51 0.63 -1.14
C ARG A 100 0.85 0.10 -0.72
N ALA A 101 1.82 0.99 -0.50
CA ALA A 101 3.17 0.64 -0.10
C ALA A 101 3.24 0.15 1.35
N LEU A 102 2.52 0.78 2.28
CA LEU A 102 2.59 0.47 3.71
C LEU A 102 1.68 -0.67 4.16
N ARG A 103 0.48 -0.81 3.57
CA ARG A 103 -0.56 -1.74 4.04
C ARG A 103 -0.07 -3.20 4.16
N PRO A 104 0.72 -3.76 3.23
CA PRO A 104 1.21 -5.13 3.34
C PRO A 104 2.27 -5.35 4.42
N LEU A 105 2.82 -4.28 5.01
CA LEU A 105 3.91 -4.36 6.00
C LEU A 105 3.40 -4.61 7.42
N PHE A 106 2.09 -4.51 7.64
CA PHE A 106 1.48 -4.80 8.92
C PHE A 106 1.19 -6.31 9.02
N PRO A 107 1.38 -6.92 10.20
CA PRO A 107 0.99 -8.30 10.42
C PRO A 107 -0.47 -8.53 10.07
N GLU A 108 -0.76 -9.68 9.46
CA GLU A 108 -2.12 -10.03 9.01
C GLU A 108 -3.17 -10.01 10.12
N ASP A 109 -2.73 -10.25 11.36
CA ASP A 109 -3.56 -10.27 12.57
C ASP A 109 -3.56 -8.92 13.33
N TYR A 110 -2.99 -7.86 12.77
CA TYR A 110 -2.97 -6.54 13.39
C TYR A 110 -4.24 -5.75 13.07
N LEU A 111 -5.08 -5.53 14.09
CA LEU A 111 -6.42 -4.94 13.93
C LEU A 111 -6.58 -3.58 14.63
N CYS A 112 -5.48 -3.00 15.13
CA CYS A 112 -5.53 -1.66 15.71
C CYS A 112 -5.66 -0.59 14.62
N ASP A 113 -6.42 0.46 14.91
CA ASP A 113 -6.58 1.63 14.05
C ASP A 113 -5.25 2.38 13.94
N VAL A 114 -4.76 2.57 12.71
CA VAL A 114 -3.51 3.26 12.39
C VAL A 114 -3.83 4.45 11.49
N GLN A 115 -3.37 5.63 11.90
CA GLN A 115 -3.43 6.84 11.10
C GLN A 115 -2.02 7.29 10.74
N VAL A 116 -1.81 7.52 9.44
CA VAL A 116 -0.58 8.10 8.88
C VAL A 116 -0.95 9.43 8.24
N LEU A 117 -0.38 10.52 8.75
CA LEU A 117 -0.58 11.86 8.19
C LEU A 117 0.74 12.37 7.65
N VAL A 118 0.77 12.78 6.39
CA VAL A 118 1.92 13.40 5.74
C VAL A 118 1.51 14.79 5.27
N SER A 119 2.21 15.82 5.74
CA SER A 119 1.94 17.21 5.37
C SER A 119 3.14 17.86 4.71
N LEU A 120 2.96 18.48 3.55
CA LEU A 120 3.93 19.43 3.01
C LEU A 120 3.88 20.71 3.86
N VAL A 121 4.99 21.00 4.55
CA VAL A 121 5.11 22.16 5.44
C VAL A 121 5.99 23.27 4.86
N SER A 122 6.85 22.94 3.90
CA SER A 122 7.63 23.89 3.09
C SER A 122 7.75 23.33 1.69
N SER A 123 7.45 24.13 0.66
CA SER A 123 7.53 23.71 -0.73
C SER A 123 8.82 24.19 -1.38
N ASP A 124 9.45 23.34 -2.19
CA ASP A 124 10.47 23.73 -3.15
C ASP A 124 9.85 23.88 -4.54
N ALA A 125 10.39 24.75 -5.39
CA ALA A 125 9.89 24.93 -6.75
C ALA A 125 10.18 23.71 -7.64
N GLU A 126 11.32 23.07 -7.43
CA GLU A 126 11.84 22.01 -8.29
C GLU A 126 11.72 20.61 -7.69
N VAL A 127 11.62 20.45 -6.38
CA VAL A 127 11.44 19.11 -5.77
C VAL A 127 9.97 18.68 -5.84
N MET A 128 9.75 17.46 -6.32
CA MET A 128 8.44 16.81 -6.32
C MET A 128 8.19 16.15 -4.95
N PRO A 129 7.22 16.66 -4.15
CA PRO A 129 7.08 16.22 -2.76
C PRO A 129 6.50 14.81 -2.62
N ASP A 130 5.70 14.34 -3.57
CA ASP A 130 5.19 12.97 -3.62
C ASP A 130 6.33 11.93 -3.62
N SER A 131 7.44 12.20 -4.32
CA SER A 131 8.62 11.32 -4.37
C SER A 131 9.35 11.14 -3.03
N LEU A 132 8.98 11.90 -2.00
CA LEU A 132 9.50 11.81 -0.63
C LEU A 132 8.44 11.39 0.38
N ALA A 133 7.17 11.27 -0.03
CA ALA A 133 6.05 11.15 0.89
C ALA A 133 5.98 9.77 1.56
N CYS A 134 6.19 8.69 0.80
CA CYS A 134 6.27 7.35 1.39
C CYS A 134 7.55 7.16 2.21
N LEU A 135 8.68 7.76 1.83
CA LEU A 135 9.89 7.81 2.67
C LEU A 135 9.58 8.44 4.03
N ALA A 136 8.87 9.58 4.06
CA ALA A 136 8.51 10.25 5.29
C ALA A 136 7.59 9.38 6.16
N ALA A 137 6.55 8.79 5.57
CA ALA A 137 5.62 7.91 6.26
C ALA A 137 6.30 6.66 6.84
N SER A 138 7.13 5.98 6.03
CA SER A 138 7.89 4.82 6.47
C SER A 138 8.89 5.18 7.57
N ALA A 139 9.59 6.31 7.46
CA ALA A 139 10.54 6.75 8.47
C ALA A 139 9.82 7.02 9.80
N ALA A 140 8.62 7.62 9.77
CA ALA A 140 7.80 7.83 10.96
C ALA A 140 7.38 6.49 11.60
N LEU A 141 6.98 5.48 10.81
CA LEU A 141 6.71 4.13 11.33
C LEU A 141 7.98 3.44 11.88
N ALA A 142 9.13 3.63 11.23
CA ALA A 142 10.40 3.03 11.61
C ALA A 142 10.87 3.50 13.00
N VAL A 143 10.67 4.79 13.31
CA VAL A 143 11.01 5.38 14.62
C VAL A 143 9.92 5.15 15.69
N SER A 144 8.81 4.51 15.34
CA SER A 144 7.73 4.17 16.27
C SER A 144 7.84 2.76 16.84
N ASP A 145 7.08 2.49 17.89
CA ASP A 145 6.84 1.15 18.43
C ASP A 145 5.72 0.37 17.68
N ILE A 146 5.09 0.94 16.64
CA ILE A 146 4.03 0.28 15.86
C ILE A 146 4.60 -0.96 15.14
N PRO A 147 3.92 -2.13 15.21
CA PRO A 147 4.49 -3.42 14.80
C PRO A 147 4.49 -3.62 13.28
N ILE A 148 5.27 -2.82 12.54
CA ILE A 148 5.58 -3.08 11.13
C ILE A 148 6.60 -4.22 11.01
N GLN A 149 6.49 -5.02 9.95
CA GLN A 149 7.38 -6.16 9.68
C GLN A 149 8.67 -5.75 8.97
N GLU A 150 8.60 -4.78 8.06
CA GLU A 150 9.73 -4.28 7.28
C GLU A 150 9.68 -2.77 7.14
N ILE A 151 10.83 -2.16 6.85
CA ILE A 151 10.95 -0.76 6.47
C ILE A 151 10.93 -0.68 4.94
N ILE A 152 10.21 0.31 4.41
CA ILE A 152 10.04 0.50 2.97
C ILE A 152 10.55 1.89 2.57
N SER A 153 10.72 2.12 1.28
CA SER A 153 10.73 3.47 0.74
C SER A 153 10.17 3.49 -0.67
N GLU A 154 10.07 4.69 -1.24
CA GLU A 154 9.57 4.93 -2.58
C GLU A 154 10.42 5.98 -3.27
N VAL A 155 10.62 5.82 -4.57
CA VAL A 155 11.29 6.80 -5.41
C VAL A 155 10.59 6.90 -6.76
N ARG A 156 10.78 8.04 -7.43
CA ARG A 156 10.36 8.25 -8.82
C ARG A 156 11.56 8.11 -9.73
N ILE A 157 11.45 7.35 -10.82
CA ILE A 157 12.43 7.34 -11.90
C ILE A 157 11.78 7.95 -13.13
N GLY A 158 12.38 9.01 -13.67
CA GLY A 158 12.03 9.57 -14.98
C GLY A 158 13.11 9.27 -16.01
N ARG A 159 12.84 9.57 -17.28
CA ARG A 159 13.84 9.52 -18.35
C ARG A 159 13.76 10.74 -19.24
N VAL A 160 14.88 11.47 -19.35
CA VAL A 160 14.99 12.67 -20.18
C VAL A 160 16.11 12.45 -21.18
N ASN A 161 15.83 12.62 -22.48
CA ASN A 161 16.81 12.41 -23.56
C ASN A 161 17.52 11.04 -23.48
N GLY A 162 16.79 9.98 -23.13
CA GLY A 162 17.31 8.62 -22.98
C GLY A 162 18.10 8.36 -21.68
N GLN A 163 18.25 9.35 -20.79
CA GLN A 163 18.94 9.20 -19.51
C GLN A 163 17.94 9.07 -18.37
N TYR A 164 18.08 8.02 -17.56
CA TYR A 164 17.26 7.79 -16.38
C TYR A 164 17.71 8.67 -15.22
N ILE A 165 16.74 9.29 -14.55
CA ILE A 165 16.97 10.24 -13.47
C ILE A 165 16.16 9.80 -12.25
N LEU A 166 16.86 9.60 -11.13
CA LEU A 166 16.24 9.36 -9.83
C LEU A 166 15.64 10.65 -9.27
N ASN A 167 14.40 10.61 -8.81
CA ASN A 167 13.60 11.75 -8.32
C ASN A 167 13.83 13.00 -9.19
N PRO A 168 13.41 12.97 -10.47
CA PRO A 168 13.61 14.08 -11.39
C PRO A 168 12.97 15.36 -10.81
N THR A 169 13.59 16.51 -11.10
CA THR A 169 12.99 17.79 -10.72
C THR A 169 11.70 18.02 -11.50
N ARG A 170 10.85 18.94 -11.03
CA ARG A 170 9.62 19.34 -11.71
C ARG A 170 9.88 19.74 -13.18
N SER A 171 10.96 20.47 -13.44
CA SER A 171 11.35 20.87 -14.80
C SER A 171 11.85 19.68 -15.65
N GLN A 172 12.62 18.76 -15.06
CA GLN A 172 13.06 17.55 -15.76
C GLN A 172 11.88 16.63 -16.09
N LEU A 173 10.93 16.53 -15.17
CA LEU A 173 9.76 15.67 -15.31
C LEU A 173 8.85 16.11 -16.46
N ALA A 174 8.68 17.42 -16.64
CA ALA A 174 7.94 17.98 -17.77
C ALA A 174 8.55 17.63 -19.14
N ALA A 175 9.84 17.28 -19.19
CA ALA A 175 10.54 16.83 -20.38
C ALA A 175 10.74 15.30 -20.44
N SER A 176 10.16 14.57 -19.48
CA SER A 176 10.33 13.13 -19.35
C SER A 176 9.45 12.37 -20.34
N ASP A 177 9.98 11.31 -20.95
CA ASP A 177 9.21 10.44 -21.84
C ASP A 177 8.63 9.21 -21.13
N LEU A 178 9.07 8.92 -19.91
CA LEU A 178 8.47 7.96 -18.99
C LEU A 178 8.67 8.42 -17.55
N GLU A 179 7.77 7.99 -16.67
CA GLU A 179 7.95 8.14 -15.24
C GLU A 179 7.27 7.01 -14.47
N PHE A 180 7.98 6.46 -13.48
CA PHE A 180 7.40 5.49 -12.57
C PHE A 180 7.80 5.79 -11.14
N ILE A 181 6.82 5.75 -10.26
CA ILE A 181 6.97 5.64 -8.83
C ILE A 181 7.05 4.15 -8.48
N VAL A 182 8.11 3.78 -7.77
CA VAL A 182 8.34 2.40 -7.32
C VAL A 182 8.54 2.43 -5.81
N ALA A 183 7.82 1.57 -5.10
CA ALA A 183 8.01 1.34 -3.68
C ALA A 183 8.53 -0.09 -3.44
N ALA A 184 9.51 -0.21 -2.55
CA ALA A 184 10.19 -1.48 -2.27
C ALA A 184 10.73 -1.52 -0.84
N THR A 185 10.82 -2.72 -0.27
CA THR A 185 11.66 -2.95 0.90
C THR A 185 13.12 -3.04 0.46
N SER A 186 14.05 -3.38 1.37
CA SER A 186 15.43 -3.66 0.97
C SER A 186 15.60 -4.94 0.13
N LYS A 187 14.54 -5.74 0.01
CA LYS A 187 14.56 -7.08 -0.61
C LYS A 187 13.55 -7.23 -1.74
N ASN A 188 12.34 -6.68 -1.57
CA ASN A 188 11.20 -6.98 -2.42
C ASN A 188 10.60 -5.70 -3.01
N ILE A 189 10.23 -5.77 -4.29
CA ILE A 189 9.41 -4.72 -4.94
C ILE A 189 7.97 -4.92 -4.49
N MET A 190 7.33 -3.82 -4.06
CA MET A 190 5.99 -3.85 -3.46
C MET A 190 4.94 -3.22 -4.37
N MET A 191 5.30 -2.09 -5.01
CA MET A 191 4.35 -1.30 -5.80
C MET A 191 5.09 -0.61 -6.94
N VAL A 192 4.44 -0.56 -8.10
CA VAL A 192 4.87 0.19 -9.28
C VAL A 192 3.65 0.92 -9.82
N GLU A 193 3.79 2.22 -10.07
CA GLU A 193 2.77 3.07 -10.70
C GLU A 193 3.50 4.05 -11.64
N GLY A 194 2.98 4.30 -12.84
CA GLY A 194 3.61 5.26 -13.74
C GLY A 194 2.96 5.33 -15.10
N GLU A 195 3.51 6.21 -15.93
CA GLU A 195 3.10 6.45 -17.30
C GLU A 195 4.30 6.57 -18.24
N SER A 196 4.08 6.36 -19.53
CA SER A 196 5.13 6.48 -20.54
C SER A 196 4.57 6.80 -21.91
N ASN A 197 5.38 7.47 -22.73
CA ASN A 197 5.19 7.63 -24.17
C ASN A 197 5.73 6.39 -24.88
N GLU A 198 5.00 5.27 -24.79
CA GLU A 198 5.33 4.00 -25.45
C GLU A 198 6.79 3.55 -25.20
N CYS A 199 7.09 3.05 -23.99
CA CYS A 199 8.40 2.47 -23.70
C CYS A 199 8.47 0.97 -24.01
N GLN A 200 9.69 0.43 -24.17
CA GLN A 200 9.90 -1.02 -24.24
C GLN A 200 9.82 -1.64 -22.85
N GLU A 201 9.49 -2.93 -22.75
CA GLU A 201 9.45 -3.65 -21.47
C GLU A 201 10.81 -3.61 -20.74
N GLU A 202 11.93 -3.66 -21.47
CA GLU A 202 13.27 -3.55 -20.88
C GLU A 202 13.52 -2.20 -20.21
N ASP A 203 12.85 -1.14 -20.66
CA ASP A 203 12.97 0.18 -20.04
C ASP A 203 12.31 0.18 -18.66
N LEU A 204 11.16 -0.48 -18.51
CA LEU A 204 10.49 -0.64 -17.21
C LEU A 204 11.31 -1.50 -16.25
N ILE A 205 11.94 -2.57 -16.74
CA ILE A 205 12.84 -3.40 -15.91
C ILE A 205 13.99 -2.56 -15.35
N LYS A 206 14.65 -1.76 -16.19
CA LYS A 206 15.73 -0.85 -15.75
C LYS A 206 15.25 0.16 -14.71
N VAL A 207 14.04 0.70 -14.89
CA VAL A 207 13.43 1.61 -13.92
C VAL A 207 13.28 0.94 -12.55
N ILE A 208 12.74 -0.28 -12.51
CA ILE A 208 12.55 -1.04 -11.27
C ILE A 208 13.90 -1.34 -10.59
N GLU A 209 14.90 -1.76 -11.36
CA GLU A 209 16.25 -2.03 -10.85
C GLU A 209 16.90 -0.77 -10.24
N MET A 210 16.91 0.34 -10.97
CA MET A 210 17.47 1.60 -10.50
C MET A 210 16.73 2.13 -9.26
N ALA A 211 15.40 2.03 -9.26
CA ALA A 211 14.59 2.43 -8.12
C ALA A 211 14.92 1.61 -6.87
N HIS A 212 15.04 0.28 -7.02
CA HIS A 212 15.31 -0.60 -5.88
C HIS A 212 16.67 -0.33 -5.25
N GLU A 213 17.72 -0.08 -6.05
CA GLU A 213 19.04 0.30 -5.52
C GLU A 213 19.00 1.63 -4.76
N ALA A 214 18.28 2.62 -5.26
CA ALA A 214 18.07 3.88 -4.56
C ALA A 214 17.29 3.70 -3.25
N ILE A 215 16.24 2.88 -3.27
CA ILE A 215 15.41 2.59 -2.10
C ILE A 215 16.21 1.89 -1.00
N LYS A 216 17.14 1.00 -1.32
CA LYS A 216 18.03 0.37 -0.32
C LYS A 216 18.82 1.40 0.47
N VAL A 217 19.30 2.48 -0.18
CA VAL A 217 19.98 3.59 0.51
C VAL A 217 19.02 4.32 1.46
N GLN A 218 17.79 4.58 1.02
CA GLN A 218 16.77 5.23 1.84
C GLN A 218 16.33 4.38 3.04
N VAL A 219 16.15 3.07 2.86
CA VAL A 219 15.83 2.11 3.94
C VAL A 219 16.96 2.07 4.96
N LYS A 220 18.22 1.99 4.51
CA LYS A 220 19.38 2.02 5.41
C LYS A 220 19.44 3.30 6.25
N ALA A 221 19.14 4.46 5.65
CA ALA A 221 19.09 5.71 6.40
C ALA A 221 18.00 5.68 7.49
N GLN A 222 16.82 5.12 7.20
CA GLN A 222 15.75 4.95 8.19
C GLN A 222 16.17 3.99 9.33
N GLU A 223 16.87 2.90 9.01
CA GLU A 223 17.44 1.98 10.01
C GLU A 223 18.48 2.67 10.90
N GLU A 224 19.36 3.47 10.31
CA GLU A 224 20.34 4.28 11.05
C GLU A 224 19.63 5.29 11.99
N LEU A 225 18.57 5.95 11.52
CA LEU A 225 17.78 6.87 12.35
C LEU A 225 17.13 6.13 13.52
N ARG A 226 16.56 4.95 13.27
CA ARG A 226 15.99 4.08 14.32
C ARG A 226 17.06 3.63 15.32
N ALA A 227 18.28 3.33 14.86
CA ALA A 227 19.40 2.95 15.71
C ALA A 227 19.85 4.10 16.62
N LEU A 228 19.83 5.36 16.15
CA LEU A 228 20.12 6.54 16.97
C LEU A 228 19.12 6.74 18.12
N LEU A 229 17.94 6.11 18.04
CA LEU A 229 16.92 6.08 19.10
C LEU A 229 17.01 4.82 19.98
N GLY A 230 18.02 3.98 19.77
CA GLY A 230 18.22 2.76 20.55
C GLY A 230 17.40 1.56 20.08
N ASN A 231 16.93 1.56 18.83
CA ASN A 231 16.14 0.46 18.25
C ASN A 231 14.91 0.11 19.09
N LEU A 232 13.99 1.06 19.21
CA LEU A 232 12.74 0.87 19.96
C LEU A 232 12.09 -0.49 19.60
N PRO A 233 11.79 -1.32 20.62
CA PRO A 233 11.11 -2.58 20.39
C PRO A 233 9.72 -2.30 19.84
N LYS A 234 9.24 -3.20 18.99
CA LYS A 234 7.86 -3.15 18.54
C LYS A 234 6.96 -3.52 19.71
N ARG A 235 5.89 -2.75 19.91
CA ARG A 235 4.91 -2.99 20.97
C ARG A 235 4.21 -4.31 20.71
N ASP A 236 3.91 -5.02 21.79
CA ASP A 236 3.03 -6.17 21.72
C ASP A 236 1.57 -5.69 21.48
N TYR A 237 0.74 -6.58 20.96
CA TYR A 237 -0.67 -6.27 20.70
C TYR A 237 -1.53 -7.51 20.89
N VAL A 238 -2.80 -7.27 21.22
CA VAL A 238 -3.78 -8.33 21.43
C VAL A 238 -4.01 -9.06 20.10
N LYS A 239 -3.65 -10.35 20.08
CA LYS A 239 -3.93 -11.23 18.95
C LYS A 239 -5.42 -11.57 18.90
N PRO A 240 -6.02 -11.67 17.70
CA PRO A 240 -7.39 -12.14 17.58
C PRO A 240 -7.50 -13.57 18.09
N TYR A 241 -8.65 -13.91 18.67
CA TYR A 241 -8.96 -15.27 19.07
C TYR A 241 -8.89 -16.23 17.86
N ARG A 242 -8.33 -17.42 18.08
CA ARG A 242 -8.18 -18.48 17.09
C ARG A 242 -8.45 -19.84 17.75
N ASN A 243 -9.06 -20.74 17.00
CA ASN A 243 -9.34 -22.12 17.40
C ASN A 243 -8.90 -23.06 16.28
N GLU A 244 -7.67 -23.58 16.37
CA GLU A 244 -7.11 -24.45 15.34
C GLU A 244 -7.86 -25.78 15.20
N ALA A 245 -8.44 -26.32 16.27
CA ALA A 245 -9.25 -27.54 16.18
C ALA A 245 -10.51 -27.32 15.33
N LEU A 246 -11.11 -26.12 15.41
CA LEU A 246 -12.22 -25.72 14.54
C LEU A 246 -11.75 -25.59 13.09
N ASN A 247 -10.60 -24.95 12.85
CA ASN A 247 -10.01 -24.81 11.52
C ASN A 247 -9.77 -26.18 10.85
N GLU A 248 -9.13 -27.11 11.56
CA GLU A 248 -8.90 -28.48 11.09
C GLU A 248 -10.21 -29.22 10.77
N LYS A 249 -11.23 -29.06 11.63
CA LYS A 249 -12.56 -29.66 11.42
C LYS A 249 -13.24 -29.11 10.17
N ILE A 250 -13.18 -27.80 9.93
CA ILE A 250 -13.71 -27.16 8.71
C ILE A 250 -12.94 -27.64 7.49
N ALA A 251 -11.61 -27.64 7.55
CA ALA A 251 -10.74 -28.06 6.46
C ALA A 251 -11.01 -29.52 6.08
N GLY A 252 -11.12 -30.44 7.05
CA GLY A 252 -11.40 -31.85 6.80
C GLY A 252 -12.75 -32.10 6.12
N PHE A 253 -13.77 -31.28 6.41
CA PHE A 253 -15.10 -31.42 5.81
C PHE A 253 -15.21 -30.75 4.43
N ALA A 254 -14.62 -29.56 4.26
CA ALA A 254 -14.92 -28.69 3.13
C ALA A 254 -13.85 -28.69 2.03
N ARG A 255 -12.60 -29.11 2.30
CA ARG A 255 -11.47 -28.95 1.35
C ARG A 255 -11.74 -29.56 -0.03
N ASP A 256 -12.10 -30.84 -0.08
CA ASP A 256 -12.30 -31.54 -1.36
C ASP A 256 -13.53 -31.02 -2.12
N LYS A 257 -14.61 -30.69 -1.39
CA LYS A 257 -15.81 -30.05 -1.96
C LYS A 257 -15.48 -28.69 -2.56
N MET A 258 -14.70 -27.89 -1.83
CA MET A 258 -14.28 -26.56 -2.26
C MET A 258 -13.38 -26.64 -3.50
N HIS A 259 -12.48 -27.63 -3.55
CA HIS A 259 -11.65 -27.90 -4.72
C HIS A 259 -12.52 -28.27 -5.93
N ALA A 260 -13.49 -29.17 -5.76
CA ALA A 260 -14.41 -29.55 -6.84
C ALA A 260 -15.18 -28.34 -7.40
N ILE A 261 -15.68 -27.45 -6.52
CA ILE A 261 -16.35 -26.20 -6.94
C ILE A 261 -15.38 -25.30 -7.71
N ALA A 262 -14.15 -25.13 -7.22
CA ALA A 262 -13.15 -24.27 -7.84
C ALA A 262 -12.71 -24.79 -9.21
N ALA A 263 -12.51 -26.09 -9.36
CA ALA A 263 -12.04 -26.75 -10.58
C ALA A 263 -13.15 -26.96 -11.65
N ALA A 264 -14.41 -26.74 -11.30
CA ALA A 264 -15.55 -26.96 -12.20
C ALA A 264 -15.57 -26.02 -13.42
N GLY A 265 -14.87 -24.88 -13.36
CA GLY A 265 -14.77 -23.94 -14.49
C GLY A 265 -16.09 -23.21 -14.79
N THR A 266 -16.91 -22.95 -13.77
CA THR A 266 -18.25 -22.37 -13.89
C THR A 266 -18.24 -20.84 -13.97
N ALA A 267 -19.38 -20.25 -14.33
CA ALA A 267 -19.55 -18.80 -14.34
C ALA A 267 -19.50 -18.21 -12.92
N LYS A 268 -19.16 -16.92 -12.80
CA LYS A 268 -19.00 -16.23 -11.50
C LYS A 268 -20.20 -16.39 -10.56
N HIS A 269 -21.42 -16.23 -11.06
CA HIS A 269 -22.63 -16.29 -10.24
C HIS A 269 -22.92 -17.71 -9.75
N GLU A 270 -22.79 -18.71 -10.64
CA GLU A 270 -22.93 -20.12 -10.29
C GLU A 270 -21.91 -20.54 -9.24
N ARG A 271 -20.62 -20.21 -9.48
CA ARG A 271 -19.54 -20.48 -8.53
C ARG A 271 -19.75 -19.81 -7.18
N SER A 272 -20.18 -18.55 -7.18
CA SER A 272 -20.45 -17.82 -5.93
C SER A 272 -21.60 -18.46 -5.14
N ASN A 273 -22.64 -18.94 -5.82
CA ASN A 273 -23.74 -19.65 -5.18
C ASN A 273 -23.28 -21.01 -4.63
N ALA A 274 -22.43 -21.75 -5.35
CA ALA A 274 -21.87 -23.01 -4.89
C ALA A 274 -21.00 -22.82 -3.63
N PHE A 275 -20.12 -21.82 -3.58
CA PHE A 275 -19.36 -21.52 -2.36
C PHE A 275 -20.25 -21.09 -1.19
N LYS A 276 -21.32 -20.32 -1.44
CA LYS A 276 -22.31 -19.97 -0.40
C LYS A 276 -23.05 -21.21 0.13
N ALA A 277 -23.43 -22.13 -0.75
CA ALA A 277 -24.07 -23.38 -0.36
C ALA A 277 -23.10 -24.23 0.48
N LEU A 278 -21.85 -24.36 0.07
CA LEU A 278 -20.83 -25.06 0.85
C LEU A 278 -20.60 -24.41 2.22
N HIS A 279 -20.61 -23.09 2.31
CA HIS A 279 -20.50 -22.39 3.59
C HIS A 279 -21.70 -22.71 4.49
N GLN A 280 -22.93 -22.78 3.96
CA GLN A 280 -24.10 -23.22 4.72
C GLN A 280 -23.97 -24.68 5.19
N GLU A 281 -23.51 -25.59 4.32
CA GLU A 281 -23.23 -26.98 4.70
C GLU A 281 -22.19 -27.08 5.83
N VAL A 282 -21.16 -26.23 5.84
CA VAL A 282 -20.17 -26.17 6.92
C VAL A 282 -20.83 -25.73 8.22
N VAL A 283 -21.67 -24.69 8.20
CA VAL A 283 -22.41 -24.21 9.39
C VAL A 283 -23.32 -25.31 9.92
N GLU A 284 -24.05 -26.02 9.05
CA GLU A 284 -24.91 -27.14 9.44
C GLU A 284 -24.11 -28.32 10.01
N PHE A 285 -23.00 -28.69 9.38
CA PHE A 285 -22.11 -29.76 9.84
C PHE A 285 -21.53 -29.51 11.23
N LEU A 286 -21.17 -28.26 11.53
CA LEU A 286 -20.65 -27.88 12.83
C LEU A 286 -21.71 -27.86 13.93
N GLY A 287 -22.98 -27.66 13.56
CA GLY A 287 -24.12 -27.62 14.48
C GLY A 287 -24.28 -26.26 15.20
N THR A 288 -25.33 -26.15 16.02
CA THR A 288 -25.71 -24.90 16.70
C THR A 288 -25.05 -24.69 18.07
N GLU A 289 -24.44 -25.74 18.63
CA GLU A 289 -23.83 -25.75 19.98
C GLU A 289 -22.37 -25.29 19.99
N LEU A 290 -22.02 -24.31 19.15
CA LEU A 290 -20.70 -23.69 19.17
C LEU A 290 -20.69 -22.45 20.08
N PRO A 291 -19.58 -22.16 20.78
CA PRO A 291 -19.33 -20.86 21.39
C PRO A 291 -19.51 -19.72 20.37
N ASP A 292 -19.97 -18.56 20.81
CA ASP A 292 -20.21 -17.42 19.89
C ASP A 292 -18.91 -16.91 19.24
N GLU A 293 -17.77 -17.02 19.94
CA GLU A 293 -16.44 -16.71 19.40
C GLU A 293 -16.04 -17.66 18.26
N ASP A 294 -16.35 -18.96 18.38
CA ASP A 294 -16.11 -19.96 17.33
C ASP A 294 -17.01 -19.74 16.11
N LYS A 295 -18.28 -19.37 16.34
CA LYS A 295 -19.19 -19.03 15.23
C LYS A 295 -18.67 -17.87 14.38
N ALA A 296 -18.05 -16.87 15.01
CA ALA A 296 -17.45 -15.75 14.30
C ALA A 296 -16.23 -16.15 13.43
N LEU A 297 -15.55 -17.26 13.76
CA LEU A 297 -14.41 -17.77 13.01
C LEU A 297 -14.79 -18.59 11.78
N ILE A 298 -16.02 -19.11 11.67
CA ILE A 298 -16.43 -19.98 10.54
C ILE A 298 -16.23 -19.26 9.19
N GLY A 299 -16.65 -18.00 9.10
CA GLY A 299 -16.47 -17.19 7.88
C GLY A 299 -14.99 -16.94 7.55
N HIS A 300 -14.17 -16.71 8.57
CA HIS A 300 -12.73 -16.52 8.41
C HIS A 300 -12.04 -17.80 7.90
N TYR A 301 -12.25 -18.93 8.57
CA TYR A 301 -11.61 -20.20 8.19
C TYR A 301 -12.11 -20.76 6.86
N THR A 302 -13.40 -20.59 6.52
CA THR A 302 -13.88 -20.96 5.18
C THR A 302 -13.27 -20.07 4.09
N GLY A 303 -13.07 -18.77 4.36
CA GLY A 303 -12.39 -17.85 3.46
C GLY A 303 -10.89 -18.17 3.28
N GLU A 304 -10.18 -18.47 4.37
CA GLU A 304 -8.77 -18.89 4.32
C GLU A 304 -8.61 -20.21 3.55
N LEU A 305 -9.46 -21.21 3.85
CA LEU A 305 -9.45 -22.47 3.11
C LEU A 305 -9.67 -22.23 1.61
N GLN A 306 -10.59 -21.33 1.25
CA GLN A 306 -10.84 -20.97 -0.14
C GLN A 306 -9.61 -20.32 -0.78
N TYR A 307 -8.91 -19.43 -0.08
CA TYR A 307 -7.68 -18.84 -0.56
C TYR A 307 -6.63 -19.90 -0.91
N TYR A 308 -6.35 -20.84 0.00
CA TYR A 308 -5.36 -21.90 -0.24
C TYR A 308 -5.79 -22.88 -1.33
N VAL A 309 -7.03 -23.37 -1.28
CA VAL A 309 -7.54 -24.35 -2.27
C VAL A 309 -7.52 -23.80 -3.68
N VAL A 310 -7.95 -22.54 -3.87
CA VAL A 310 -7.95 -21.91 -5.20
C VAL A 310 -6.52 -21.67 -5.68
N ARG A 311 -5.62 -21.23 -4.80
CA ARG A 311 -4.21 -21.03 -5.12
C ARG A 311 -3.54 -22.33 -5.56
N ASP A 312 -3.71 -23.40 -4.78
CA ASP A 312 -3.11 -24.70 -5.06
C ASP A 312 -3.64 -25.28 -6.38
N MET A 313 -4.95 -25.16 -6.63
CA MET A 313 -5.55 -25.60 -7.90
C MET A 313 -4.95 -24.84 -9.11
N ILE A 314 -4.81 -23.51 -9.04
CA ILE A 314 -4.20 -22.75 -10.15
C ILE A 314 -2.74 -23.15 -10.37
N LEU A 315 -1.97 -23.40 -9.30
CA LEU A 315 -0.56 -23.78 -9.38
C LEU A 315 -0.37 -25.19 -9.94
N ASN A 316 -1.18 -26.15 -9.49
CA ASN A 316 -1.04 -27.57 -9.84
C ASN A 316 -1.72 -27.90 -11.17
N ASP A 317 -2.94 -27.42 -11.37
CA ASP A 317 -3.77 -27.80 -12.52
C ASP A 317 -3.60 -26.84 -13.71
N ARG A 318 -2.90 -25.71 -13.50
CA ARG A 318 -2.66 -24.66 -14.51
C ARG A 318 -3.95 -24.12 -15.13
N ARG A 319 -5.05 -24.19 -14.37
CA ARG A 319 -6.40 -23.81 -14.79
C ARG A 319 -7.00 -22.79 -13.83
N ARG A 320 -7.84 -21.90 -14.35
CA ARG A 320 -8.53 -20.84 -13.59
C ARG A 320 -9.95 -21.26 -13.25
N LEU A 321 -10.56 -20.51 -12.33
CA LEU A 321 -11.92 -20.74 -11.81
C LEU A 321 -13.04 -20.74 -12.86
N ASP A 322 -12.82 -20.07 -14.00
CA ASP A 322 -13.75 -20.01 -15.14
C ASP A 322 -13.35 -20.97 -16.27
N GLY A 323 -12.45 -21.91 -15.98
CA GLY A 323 -12.06 -22.98 -16.87
C GLY A 323 -10.93 -22.65 -17.84
N ARG A 324 -10.51 -21.38 -17.93
CA ARG A 324 -9.42 -20.90 -18.78
C ARG A 324 -8.04 -21.35 -18.31
N GLY A 325 -7.09 -21.44 -19.23
CA GLY A 325 -5.67 -21.54 -18.93
C GLY A 325 -5.08 -20.23 -18.39
N THR A 326 -3.81 -20.28 -17.98
CA THR A 326 -3.12 -19.11 -17.37
C THR A 326 -2.83 -17.98 -18.36
N GLU A 327 -2.79 -18.28 -19.67
CA GLU A 327 -2.44 -17.34 -20.74
C GLU A 327 -3.68 -16.87 -21.54
N ASP A 328 -4.83 -17.51 -21.34
CA ASP A 328 -6.03 -17.21 -22.11
C ASP A 328 -6.66 -15.88 -21.69
N VAL A 329 -6.94 -15.04 -22.68
CA VAL A 329 -7.74 -13.81 -22.53
C VAL A 329 -9.23 -14.18 -22.59
N ARG A 330 -10.08 -13.39 -21.91
CA ARG A 330 -11.55 -13.52 -22.02
C ARG A 330 -12.04 -13.10 -23.40
N GLU A 331 -13.23 -13.55 -23.77
CA GLU A 331 -13.92 -13.07 -24.97
C GLU A 331 -14.04 -11.54 -24.95
N LEU A 332 -13.85 -10.94 -26.13
CA LEU A 332 -13.85 -9.50 -26.33
C LEU A 332 -15.02 -9.13 -27.23
N GLU A 333 -15.84 -8.19 -26.77
CA GLU A 333 -16.89 -7.58 -27.56
C GLU A 333 -16.69 -6.07 -27.57
N MET A 334 -16.79 -5.48 -28.77
CA MET A 334 -16.48 -4.08 -29.01
C MET A 334 -17.55 -3.49 -29.92
N GLU A 335 -18.20 -2.44 -29.45
CA GLU A 335 -19.16 -1.66 -30.23
C GLU A 335 -18.72 -0.19 -30.24
N ILE A 336 -18.70 0.41 -31.43
CA ILE A 336 -18.44 1.84 -31.63
C ILE A 336 -19.75 2.57 -31.87
N SER A 337 -19.85 3.78 -31.33
CA SER A 337 -21.02 4.66 -31.46
C SER A 337 -22.36 4.08 -30.95
N PRO A 338 -22.43 3.39 -29.79
CA PRO A 338 -23.69 2.88 -29.24
C PRO A 338 -24.69 3.99 -28.87
N LEU A 339 -24.22 5.23 -28.68
CA LEU A 339 -25.04 6.36 -28.26
C LEU A 339 -25.19 7.41 -29.37
N PRO A 340 -26.41 7.95 -29.59
CA PRO A 340 -26.70 8.84 -30.71
C PRO A 340 -26.24 10.29 -30.53
N THR A 341 -25.96 10.75 -29.30
CA THR A 341 -25.75 12.17 -28.99
C THR A 341 -24.32 12.59 -28.58
N PRO A 342 -23.49 11.77 -27.90
CA PRO A 342 -22.12 12.15 -27.57
C PRO A 342 -21.25 12.32 -28.83
N HIS A 343 -20.21 13.15 -28.77
CA HIS A 343 -19.24 13.28 -29.88
C HIS A 343 -18.60 11.95 -30.26
N GLY A 344 -18.40 11.05 -29.29
CA GLY A 344 -17.95 9.68 -29.49
C GLY A 344 -18.42 8.81 -28.33
N SER A 345 -18.77 7.57 -28.62
CA SER A 345 -19.11 6.57 -27.61
C SER A 345 -18.53 5.22 -28.04
N ALA A 346 -18.20 4.38 -27.06
CA ALA A 346 -17.76 3.01 -27.28
C ALA A 346 -18.23 2.14 -26.12
N LEU A 347 -18.55 0.88 -26.39
CA LEU A 347 -18.79 -0.17 -25.41
C LEU A 347 -17.72 -1.24 -25.60
N PHE A 348 -16.92 -1.45 -24.57
CA PHE A 348 -15.89 -2.49 -24.52
C PHE A 348 -16.23 -3.48 -23.40
N THR A 349 -16.41 -4.75 -23.77
CA THR A 349 -16.69 -5.84 -22.84
C THR A 349 -15.56 -6.86 -22.93
N ARG A 350 -14.95 -7.21 -21.78
CA ARG A 350 -13.93 -8.28 -21.67
C ARG A 350 -14.40 -9.35 -20.70
N GLY A 351 -15.21 -10.26 -21.24
CA GLY A 351 -15.91 -11.40 -20.63
C GLY A 351 -16.68 -11.13 -19.36
#